data_AF-X1H8W8-F1
#
_entry.id   AF-X1H8W8-F1
#
_cell.length_a   1.000
_cell.length_b   1.000
_cell.length_c   1.000
_cell.angle_alpha   90.00
_cell.angle_beta   90.00
_cell.angle_gamma   90.00
#
_symmetry.space_group_name_H-M   'P 1'
#
loop_
_entity.id
_entity.type
_entity.pdbx_description
1 polymer ?
#
loop_
_entity_poly.entity_id
_entity_poly.type
_entity_poly.pdbx_seq_one_letter_code
_entity_poly.pdbx_strand_id
1 'polypeptide(L)'
;NVDPTQKLRLFLIAPSFSVSLLNRCKWVDIPISLFSFQCIAFEDNLKEIIPVFKEITFPSRMQPVEVYNLEERYNYITDSKIKKMAQEFLTEIQNWDKDNILMEPTKYDISIRAFGRVFFYFGPRRKHFIIYTYDSENKWTGFPIHQEEDLEDVRILLKTNYERYK
;
A
#
# COMPACT_ATOMS: atom_id res chain seq x y z
N ASN A 1 -39.31 9.42 9.23
CA ASN A 1 -38.01 9.83 9.77
C ASN A 1 -36.96 9.47 8.75
N VAL A 2 -36.37 10.46 8.07
CA VAL A 2 -35.21 10.26 7.19
C VAL A 2 -34.01 10.76 7.97
N ASP A 3 -33.02 9.90 8.17
CA ASP A 3 -31.78 10.26 8.85
C ASP A 3 -30.86 10.98 7.85
N PRO A 4 -30.60 12.29 8.01
CA PRO A 4 -29.78 13.06 7.08
C PRO A 4 -28.29 12.70 7.15
N THR A 5 -27.88 11.89 8.13
CA THR A 5 -26.48 11.42 8.28
C THR A 5 -26.21 10.15 7.47
N GLN A 6 -27.24 9.48 6.96
CA GLN A 6 -27.08 8.30 6.13
C GLN A 6 -26.53 8.68 4.75
N LYS A 7 -25.49 7.96 4.31
CA LYS A 7 -24.93 8.14 2.97
C LYS A 7 -25.98 7.82 1.90
N LEU A 8 -26.14 8.72 0.94
CA LEU A 8 -26.94 8.50 -0.26
C LEU A 8 -26.50 7.21 -0.96
N ARG A 9 -27.46 6.34 -1.30
CA ARG A 9 -27.24 5.10 -2.03
C ARG A 9 -28.12 5.09 -3.28
N LEU A 10 -27.56 4.65 -4.39
CA LEU A 10 -28.30 4.41 -5.62
C LEU A 10 -28.69 2.93 -5.72
N PHE A 11 -29.96 2.67 -5.92
CA PHE A 11 -30.51 1.32 -6.07
C PHE A 11 -31.21 1.23 -7.42
N LEU A 12 -30.69 0.40 -8.33
CA LEU A 12 -31.26 0.23 -9.67
C LEU A 12 -31.77 -1.20 -9.84
N ILE A 13 -32.96 -1.32 -10.41
CA ILE A 13 -33.60 -2.60 -10.72
C ILE A 13 -34.02 -2.59 -12.20
N ALA A 14 -33.58 -3.59 -12.97
CA ALA A 14 -33.92 -3.71 -14.39
C ALA A 14 -33.91 -5.19 -14.83
N PRO A 15 -34.50 -5.59 -15.96
CA PRO A 15 -34.35 -6.97 -16.46
C PRO A 15 -32.89 -7.31 -16.79
N SER A 16 -32.13 -6.32 -17.24
CA SER A 16 -30.69 -6.39 -17.48
C SER A 16 -30.09 -4.98 -17.47
N PHE A 17 -28.76 -4.89 -17.39
CA PHE A 17 -28.01 -3.65 -17.48
C PHE A 17 -27.07 -3.65 -18.68
N SER A 18 -26.91 -2.50 -19.33
CA SER A 18 -25.96 -2.37 -20.43
C SER A 18 -24.51 -2.43 -19.93
N VAL A 19 -23.61 -2.95 -20.77
CA VAL A 19 -22.16 -2.96 -20.51
C VAL A 19 -21.64 -1.54 -20.24
N SER A 20 -22.19 -0.55 -20.95
CA SER A 20 -21.87 0.86 -20.75
C SER A 20 -22.22 1.36 -19.35
N LEU A 21 -23.38 0.98 -18.81
CA LEU A 21 -23.77 1.34 -17.45
C LEU A 21 -22.89 0.65 -16.41
N LEU A 22 -22.67 -0.67 -16.55
CA LEU A 22 -21.79 -1.43 -15.66
C LEU A 22 -20.37 -0.84 -15.61
N ASN A 23 -19.83 -0.42 -16.76
CA ASN A 23 -18.53 0.23 -16.85
C ASN A 23 -18.49 1.66 -16.29
N ARG A 24 -19.63 2.35 -16.24
CA ARG A 24 -19.74 3.69 -15.65
C ARG A 24 -19.93 3.65 -14.14
N CYS A 25 -20.57 2.61 -13.60
CA CYS A 25 -20.79 2.45 -12.16
C CYS A 25 -19.50 2.55 -11.34
N LYS A 26 -18.35 2.10 -11.87
CA LYS A 26 -17.03 2.20 -11.21
C LYS A 26 -16.50 3.63 -11.02
N TRP A 27 -17.11 4.63 -11.66
CA TRP A 27 -16.71 6.03 -11.62
C TRP A 27 -17.64 6.92 -10.79
N VAL A 28 -18.76 6.38 -10.30
CA VAL A 28 -19.73 7.13 -9.51
C VAL A 28 -19.38 6.97 -8.02
N ASP A 29 -19.18 8.09 -7.33
CA ASP A 29 -18.75 8.13 -5.93
C ASP A 29 -19.92 8.05 -4.93
N ILE A 30 -20.83 7.09 -5.15
CA ILE A 30 -21.88 6.72 -4.21
C ILE A 30 -21.99 5.19 -4.16
N PRO A 31 -22.42 4.59 -3.04
CA PRO A 31 -22.81 3.18 -3.01
C PRO A 31 -23.88 2.89 -4.07
N ILE A 32 -23.61 1.94 -4.97
CA ILE A 32 -24.55 1.48 -6.00
C ILE A 32 -24.86 0.00 -5.76
N SER A 33 -26.14 -0.34 -5.74
CA SER A 33 -26.60 -1.73 -5.82
C SER A 33 -27.43 -1.93 -7.08
N LEU A 34 -27.09 -2.94 -7.88
CA LEU A 34 -27.74 -3.26 -9.15
C LEU A 34 -28.43 -4.61 -9.01
N PHE A 35 -29.72 -4.67 -9.31
CA PHE A 35 -30.50 -5.92 -9.31
C PHE A 35 -31.08 -6.19 -10.68
N SER A 36 -30.82 -7.38 -11.23
CA SER A 36 -31.60 -7.90 -12.34
C SER A 36 -32.88 -8.55 -11.80
N PHE A 37 -34.01 -8.40 -12.48
CA PHE A 37 -35.22 -9.16 -12.16
C PHE A 37 -35.69 -10.04 -13.32
N GLN A 38 -36.23 -11.20 -13.00
CA GLN A 38 -36.88 -12.11 -13.93
C GLN A 38 -38.20 -12.58 -13.33
N CYS A 39 -39.23 -12.75 -14.16
CA CYS A 39 -40.51 -13.27 -13.72
C CYS A 39 -40.63 -14.74 -14.15
N ILE A 40 -40.88 -15.62 -13.19
CA ILE A 40 -41.14 -17.04 -13.45
C ILE A 40 -42.64 -17.27 -13.27
N ALA A 41 -43.27 -17.92 -14.24
CA ALA A 41 -44.64 -18.42 -14.13
C ALA A 41 -44.60 -19.94 -14.13
N PHE A 42 -45.42 -20.58 -13.29
CA PHE A 42 -45.53 -22.03 -13.28
C PHE A 42 -46.49 -22.51 -14.37
N GLU A 43 -46.15 -23.63 -15.01
CA GLU A 43 -46.91 -24.19 -16.13
C GLU A 43 -48.34 -24.61 -15.72
N ASP A 44 -48.51 -25.04 -14.47
CA ASP A 44 -49.77 -25.49 -13.86
C ASP A 44 -50.63 -24.33 -13.31
N ASN A 45 -50.05 -23.14 -13.12
CA ASN A 45 -50.76 -21.95 -12.67
C ASN A 45 -50.18 -20.65 -13.24
N LEU A 46 -50.58 -20.32 -14.46
CA LEU A 46 -50.18 -19.08 -15.16
C LEU A 46 -50.58 -17.77 -14.45
N LYS A 47 -51.42 -17.83 -13.41
CA LYS A 47 -51.80 -16.66 -12.60
C LYS A 47 -50.78 -16.37 -11.50
N GLU A 48 -49.90 -17.31 -11.21
CA GLU A 48 -48.85 -17.17 -10.21
C GLU A 48 -47.54 -16.76 -10.89
N ILE A 49 -47.15 -15.51 -10.70
CA ILE A 49 -45.92 -14.92 -11.25
C ILE A 49 -45.00 -14.57 -10.09
N ILE A 50 -43.84 -15.21 -10.02
CA ILE A 50 -42.82 -14.96 -8.99
C ILE A 50 -41.69 -14.10 -9.59
N PRO A 51 -41.46 -12.89 -9.08
CA PRO A 51 -40.28 -12.11 -9.43
C PRO A 51 -39.05 -12.63 -8.66
N VAL A 52 -38.00 -12.98 -9.39
CA VAL A 52 -36.69 -13.35 -8.87
C VAL A 52 -35.73 -12.20 -9.09
N PHE A 53 -35.15 -11.68 -8.00
CA PHE A 53 -34.14 -10.63 -8.04
C PHE A 53 -32.76 -11.24 -7.84
N LYS A 54 -31.79 -10.80 -8.64
CA LYS A 54 -30.39 -11.20 -8.53
C LYS A 54 -29.51 -9.97 -8.52
N GLU A 55 -28.64 -9.86 -7.52
CA GLU A 55 -27.66 -8.79 -7.47
C GLU A 55 -26.60 -8.98 -8.57
N ILE A 56 -26.26 -7.87 -9.25
CA ILE A 56 -25.29 -7.82 -10.35
C ILE A 56 -24.03 -7.12 -9.85
N THR A 57 -22.89 -7.79 -10.02
CA THR A 57 -21.58 -7.20 -9.79
C THR A 57 -21.13 -6.41 -11.02
N PHE A 58 -20.41 -5.31 -10.81
CA PHE A 58 -19.80 -4.53 -11.87
C PHE A 58 -18.28 -4.43 -11.64
N PRO A 59 -17.48 -4.16 -12.68
CA PRO A 59 -16.02 -4.13 -12.55
C PRO A 59 -15.56 -3.13 -11.50
N SER A 60 -14.63 -3.54 -10.65
CA SER A 60 -13.96 -2.60 -9.74
C SER A 60 -13.07 -1.64 -10.54
N ARG A 61 -12.85 -0.45 -9.97
CA ARG A 61 -11.88 0.50 -10.53
C ARG A 61 -10.49 -0.13 -10.42
N MET A 62 -9.74 -0.19 -11.53
CA MET A 62 -8.31 -0.50 -11.46
C MET A 62 -7.64 0.58 -10.60
N GLN A 63 -7.06 0.16 -9.48
CA GLN A 63 -6.21 1.07 -8.72
C GLN A 63 -4.89 1.23 -9.49
N PRO A 64 -4.38 2.46 -9.66
CA PRO A 64 -3.06 2.64 -10.23
C PRO A 64 -2.06 1.87 -9.37
N VAL A 65 -1.15 1.13 -10.02
CA VAL A 65 -0.02 0.51 -9.31
C VAL A 65 0.85 1.66 -8.83
N GLU A 66 0.88 1.92 -7.53
CA GLU A 66 1.82 2.87 -6.95
C GLU A 66 3.23 2.28 -7.04
N VAL A 67 3.94 2.60 -8.12
CA VAL A 67 5.34 2.21 -8.31
C VAL A 67 6.19 3.24 -7.59
N TYR A 68 6.77 2.85 -6.46
CA TYR A 68 7.77 3.66 -5.79
C TYR A 68 9.15 3.34 -6.35
N ASN A 69 9.99 4.35 -6.49
CA ASN A 69 11.39 4.17 -6.89
C ASN A 69 12.35 4.72 -5.82
N LEU A 70 13.58 4.20 -5.81
CA LEU A 70 14.61 4.63 -4.86
C LEU A 70 15.02 6.08 -5.08
N GLU A 71 15.04 6.53 -6.33
CA GLU A 71 15.45 7.90 -6.70
C GLU A 71 14.54 8.95 -6.06
N GLU A 72 13.22 8.76 -6.09
CA GLU A 72 12.23 9.60 -5.41
C GLU A 72 12.47 9.67 -3.90
N ARG A 73 12.89 8.55 -3.28
CA ARG A 73 13.19 8.50 -1.84
C ARG A 73 14.45 9.28 -1.52
N TYR A 74 15.49 9.18 -2.35
CA TYR A 74 16.68 10.03 -2.21
C TYR A 74 16.39 11.51 -2.49
N ASN A 75 15.54 11.81 -3.47
CA ASN A 75 15.18 13.18 -3.85
C ASN A 75 14.30 13.89 -2.80
N TYR A 76 13.69 13.14 -1.88
CA TYR A 76 12.98 13.72 -0.73
C TYR A 76 13.93 14.44 0.24
N ILE A 77 15.20 14.03 0.28
CA ILE A 77 16.25 14.70 1.06
C ILE A 77 16.74 15.90 0.26
N THR A 78 16.41 17.10 0.75
CA THR A 78 16.73 18.37 0.08
C THR A 78 18.13 18.87 0.39
N ASP A 79 18.70 18.46 1.53
CA ASP A 79 20.08 18.79 1.90
C ASP A 79 21.06 17.89 1.12
N SER A 80 21.95 18.49 0.34
CA SER A 80 22.87 17.77 -0.54
C SER A 80 23.92 16.95 0.21
N LYS A 81 24.39 17.45 1.38
CA LYS A 81 25.36 16.73 2.21
C LYS A 81 24.71 15.49 2.80
N ILE A 82 23.51 15.65 3.37
CA ILE A 82 22.75 14.54 3.94
C ILE A 82 22.33 13.53 2.87
N LYS A 83 21.92 14.00 1.69
CA LYS A 83 21.56 13.12 0.57
C LYS A 83 22.74 12.27 0.13
N LYS A 84 23.92 12.87 0.00
CA LYS A 84 25.16 12.16 -0.34
C LYS A 84 25.51 11.11 0.72
N MET A 85 25.48 11.49 1.99
CA MET A 85 25.72 10.59 3.13
C MET A 85 24.74 9.41 3.13
N ALA A 86 23.44 9.65 2.89
CA ALA A 86 22.44 8.59 2.78
C ALA A 86 22.71 7.62 1.62
N GLN A 87 23.13 8.12 0.45
CA GLN A 87 23.45 7.30 -0.71
C GLN A 87 24.71 6.45 -0.46
N GLU A 88 25.75 7.04 0.12
CA GLU A 88 26.99 6.35 0.50
C GLU A 88 26.69 5.26 1.53
N PHE A 89 25.91 5.59 2.57
CA PHE A 89 25.49 4.65 3.59
C PHE A 89 24.68 3.47 3.04
N LEU A 90 23.63 3.71 2.24
CA LEU A 90 22.86 2.59 1.67
C LEU A 90 23.67 1.75 0.68
N THR A 91 24.62 2.36 -0.03
CA THR A 91 25.57 1.63 -0.89
C THR A 91 26.50 0.77 -0.04
N GLU A 92 27.01 1.29 1.08
CA GLU A 92 27.81 0.54 2.07
C GLU A 92 27.05 -0.70 2.55
N ILE A 93 25.81 -0.52 3.00
CA ILE A 93 24.94 -1.61 3.48
C ILE A 93 24.71 -2.65 2.39
N GLN A 94 24.34 -2.25 1.17
CA GLN A 94 24.13 -3.19 0.07
C GLN A 94 25.40 -3.99 -0.26
N ASN A 95 26.58 -3.40 -0.07
CA ASN A 95 27.85 -4.06 -0.28
C ASN A 95 28.24 -5.06 0.84
N TRP A 96 27.53 -5.09 1.98
CA TRP A 96 27.76 -6.12 3.01
C TRP A 96 27.47 -7.51 2.48
N ASP A 97 26.40 -7.67 1.70
CA ASP A 97 26.04 -8.89 1.00
C ASP A 97 25.08 -8.57 -0.16
N LYS A 98 25.63 -8.41 -1.36
CA LYS A 98 24.87 -7.99 -2.56
C LYS A 98 23.80 -8.98 -2.99
N ASP A 99 23.97 -10.25 -2.65
CA ASP A 99 23.09 -11.32 -3.11
C ASP A 99 21.89 -11.46 -2.18
N ASN A 100 22.07 -11.17 -0.89
CA ASN A 100 21.04 -11.35 0.12
C ASN A 100 20.39 -10.06 0.61
N ILE A 101 21.02 -8.90 0.37
CA ILE A 101 20.48 -7.59 0.77
C ILE A 101 19.68 -6.95 -0.37
N LEU A 102 18.40 -6.72 -0.12
CA LEU A 102 17.47 -6.10 -1.05
C LEU A 102 17.00 -4.74 -0.50
N MET A 103 16.89 -3.76 -1.39
CA MET A 103 16.38 -2.43 -1.09
C MET A 103 15.10 -2.18 -1.86
N GLU A 104 13.98 -2.11 -1.14
CA GLU A 104 12.64 -2.02 -1.72
C GLU A 104 11.98 -0.70 -1.31
N PRO A 105 11.76 0.24 -2.26
CA PRO A 105 11.07 1.47 -1.95
C PRO A 105 9.59 1.21 -1.61
N THR A 106 9.14 1.82 -0.52
CA THR A 106 7.74 1.84 -0.08
C THR A 106 7.16 3.23 -0.25
N LYS A 107 5.92 3.48 0.22
CA LYS A 107 5.27 4.79 0.13
C LYS A 107 6.05 5.93 0.78
N TYR A 108 6.70 5.65 1.91
CA TYR A 108 7.37 6.68 2.71
C TYR A 108 8.87 6.41 2.91
N ASP A 109 9.25 5.14 2.94
CA ASP A 109 10.58 4.70 3.36
C ASP A 109 11.18 3.73 2.33
N ILE A 110 12.42 3.30 2.53
CA ILE A 110 13.04 2.18 1.82
C ILE A 110 13.17 1.02 2.80
N SER A 111 12.54 -0.11 2.47
CA SER A 111 12.68 -1.35 3.23
C SER A 111 13.99 -2.02 2.86
N ILE A 112 14.80 -2.34 3.86
CA ILE A 112 16.08 -3.03 3.65
C ILE A 112 15.95 -4.41 4.26
N ARG A 113 16.05 -5.42 3.40
CA ARG A 113 15.86 -6.84 3.74
C ARG A 113 17.14 -7.61 3.58
N ALA A 114 17.41 -8.52 4.50
CA ALA A 114 18.46 -9.53 4.41
C ALA A 114 17.79 -10.91 4.50
N PHE A 115 18.14 -11.84 3.61
CA PHE A 115 17.59 -13.21 3.59
C PHE A 115 16.03 -13.22 3.60
N GLY A 116 15.42 -12.29 2.86
CA GLY A 116 13.97 -12.13 2.77
C GLY A 116 13.29 -11.49 4.00
N ARG A 117 14.02 -11.13 5.06
CA ARG A 117 13.49 -10.51 6.28
C ARG A 117 13.93 -9.05 6.38
N VAL A 118 13.02 -8.17 6.79
CA VAL A 118 13.35 -6.76 7.04
C VAL A 118 14.22 -6.65 8.28
N PHE A 119 15.36 -5.99 8.17
CA PHE A 119 16.21 -5.69 9.33
C PHE A 119 16.31 -4.19 9.64
N PHE A 120 16.03 -3.31 8.67
CA PHE A 120 15.73 -1.91 8.95
C PHE A 120 14.88 -1.23 7.86
N TYR A 121 14.29 -0.07 8.21
CA TYR A 121 13.76 0.89 7.25
C TYR A 121 14.61 2.15 7.21
N PHE A 122 14.85 2.66 6.02
CA PHE A 122 15.43 3.98 5.79
C PHE A 122 14.31 4.98 5.51
N GLY A 123 14.09 5.91 6.43
CA GLY A 123 13.06 6.95 6.32
C GLY A 123 13.65 8.31 5.94
N PRO A 124 13.58 8.74 4.66
CA PRO A 124 14.11 10.04 4.26
C PRO A 124 13.32 11.18 4.90
N ARG A 125 14.02 12.24 5.32
CA ARG A 125 13.44 13.53 5.73
C ARG A 125 14.13 14.65 4.95
N ARG A 126 13.53 15.84 4.89
CA ARG A 126 14.07 16.95 4.08
C ARG A 126 15.52 17.33 4.46
N LYS A 127 15.89 17.23 5.73
CA LYS A 127 17.18 17.69 6.30
C LYS A 127 17.94 16.64 7.11
N HIS A 128 17.44 15.41 7.18
CA HIS A 128 18.04 14.28 7.91
C HIS A 128 17.41 13.00 7.36
N PHE A 129 17.78 11.83 7.86
CA PHE A 129 17.01 10.61 7.65
C PHE A 129 16.89 9.84 8.95
N ILE A 130 16.00 8.86 9.00
CA ILE A 130 15.78 8.04 10.19
C ILE A 130 16.04 6.58 9.81
N ILE A 131 16.84 5.89 10.61
CA ILE A 131 17.00 4.45 10.52
C ILE A 131 16.08 3.82 11.55
N TYR A 132 15.11 3.02 11.10
CA TYR A 132 14.27 2.25 12.01
C TYR A 132 14.77 0.81 12.06
N THR A 133 15.23 0.36 13.23
CA THR A 133 15.73 -1.01 13.41
C THR A 133 15.51 -1.48 14.85
N TYR A 134 15.89 -2.71 15.17
CA TYR A 134 15.85 -3.22 16.54
C TYR A 134 17.00 -2.64 17.37
N ASP A 135 16.67 -2.07 18.53
CA ASP A 135 17.67 -1.65 19.51
C ASP A 135 18.21 -2.83 20.34
N SER A 136 19.05 -2.54 21.34
CA SER A 136 19.63 -3.53 22.25
C SER A 136 18.58 -4.27 23.10
N GLU A 137 17.41 -3.69 23.31
CA GLU A 137 16.27 -4.29 24.01
C GLU A 137 15.33 -5.04 23.05
N ASN A 138 15.74 -5.17 21.77
CA ASN A 138 14.97 -5.80 20.71
C ASN A 138 13.63 -5.10 20.44
N LYS A 139 13.56 -3.79 20.65
CA LYS A 139 12.43 -2.94 20.32
C LYS A 139 12.68 -2.20 19.00
N TRP A 140 11.64 -2.08 18.18
CA TRP A 140 11.72 -1.34 16.93
C TRP A 140 11.76 0.16 17.19
N THR A 141 12.92 0.76 16.98
CA THR A 141 13.24 2.14 17.37
C THR A 141 13.80 2.92 16.19
N GLY A 142 13.45 4.21 16.10
CA GLY A 142 13.93 5.12 15.06
C GLY A 142 15.11 5.96 15.55
N PHE A 143 16.21 5.91 14.81
CA PHE A 143 17.45 6.64 15.06
C PHE A 143 17.59 7.76 14.03
N PRO A 144 17.36 9.03 14.40
CA PRO A 144 17.52 10.16 13.48
C PRO A 144 19.01 10.44 13.23
N ILE A 145 19.37 10.60 11.96
CA ILE A 145 20.74 10.82 11.49
C ILE A 145 20.83 12.22 10.88
N HIS A 146 21.40 13.14 11.64
CA HIS A 146 21.64 14.52 11.27
C HIS A 146 23.06 14.74 10.74
N GLN A 147 24.00 13.89 11.13
CA GLN A 147 25.41 13.96 10.78
C GLN A 147 26.06 12.56 10.77
N GLU A 148 27.32 12.48 10.37
CA GLU A 148 28.03 11.20 10.17
C GLU A 148 28.26 10.47 11.50
N GLU A 149 28.50 11.22 12.58
CA GLU A 149 28.74 10.70 13.92
C GLU A 149 27.52 9.92 14.45
N ASP A 150 26.31 10.33 14.06
CA ASP A 150 25.08 9.64 14.46
C ASP A 150 24.97 8.24 13.82
N LEU A 151 25.74 7.96 12.75
CA LEU A 151 25.76 6.65 12.09
C LEU A 151 26.64 5.63 12.82
N GLU A 152 27.58 6.04 13.67
CA GLU A 152 28.57 5.11 14.26
C GLU A 152 27.89 4.00 15.07
N ASP A 153 27.04 4.38 16.02
CA ASP A 153 26.29 3.43 16.85
C ASP A 153 25.28 2.62 16.03
N VAL A 154 24.65 3.27 15.05
CA VAL A 154 23.64 2.64 14.19
C VAL A 154 24.27 1.58 13.28
N ARG A 155 25.50 1.80 12.77
CA ARG A 155 26.24 0.79 11.99
C ARG A 155 26.48 -0.47 12.82
N ILE A 156 26.88 -0.32 14.08
CA ILE A 156 27.12 -1.46 14.99
C ILE A 156 25.83 -2.23 15.24
N LEU A 157 24.73 -1.52 15.51
CA LEU A 157 23.40 -2.11 15.71
C LEU A 157 22.93 -2.86 14.46
N LEU A 158 23.01 -2.23 13.29
CA LEU A 158 22.60 -2.84 12.02
C LEU A 158 23.42 -4.07 11.68
N LYS A 159 24.73 -4.04 11.90
CA LYS A 159 25.58 -5.21 11.66
C LYS A 159 25.24 -6.35 12.61
N THR A 160 24.99 -6.05 13.88
CA THR A 160 24.52 -7.04 14.86
C THR A 160 23.18 -7.64 14.46
N ASN A 161 22.23 -6.81 14.01
CA ASN A 161 20.92 -7.26 13.54
C ASN A 161 21.01 -8.08 12.26
N TYR A 162 21.90 -7.71 11.34
CA TYR A 162 22.16 -8.45 10.11
C TYR A 162 22.71 -9.86 10.40
N GLU A 163 23.71 -9.99 11.27
CA GLU A 163 24.31 -11.29 11.62
C GLU A 163 23.31 -12.25 12.32
N ARG A 164 22.21 -11.74 12.90
CA ARG A 164 21.14 -12.61 13.45
C ARG A 164 20.34 -13.35 12.38
N TYR A 165 20.41 -12.91 11.13
CA TYR A 165 19.67 -13.52 10.01
C TYR A 165 20.52 -14.46 9.15
N LYS A 166 21.84 -14.40 9.31
CA LYS A 166 22.79 -15.34 8.70
C LYS A 166 22.77 -16.67 9.43
#